data_AF-A0A973RHB8-F1
#
_entry.id   AF-A0A973RHB8-F1
#
_cell.length_a   1.000
_cell.length_b   1.000
_cell.length_c   1.000
_cell.angle_alpha   90.00
_cell.angle_beta   90.00
_cell.angle_gamma   90.00
#
_symmetry.space_group_name_H-M   'P 1'
#
loop_
_entity.id
_entity.type
_entity.pdbx_description
1 polymer ?
#
loop_
_entity_poly.entity_id
_entity_poly.type
_entity_poly.pdbx_seq_one_letter_code
_entity_poly.pdbx_strand_id
1 'polypeptide(L)' 'PATALPHLGITTVDQSGVTMGRQAAELLLSRLEGRREPQHVLIPPRLVVRQTTARAGDEGRDGTQRGDGVPSSAPPVAPI' A
#
# COMPACT_ATOMS: atom_id res chain seq x y z
N PRO A 1 28.97 13.28 -12.98
CA PRO A 1 27.55 13.50 -12.59
C PRO A 1 26.93 12.24 -11.96
N ALA A 2 26.50 12.32 -10.71
CA ALA A 2 25.90 11.20 -9.97
C ALA A 2 24.42 11.49 -9.72
N THR A 3 23.54 10.89 -10.53
CA THR A 3 22.08 10.94 -10.38
C THR A 3 21.56 9.57 -9.93
N ALA A 4 22.12 9.05 -8.84
CA ALA A 4 21.58 7.88 -8.17
C ALA A 4 21.09 8.31 -6.78
N LEU A 5 19.77 8.45 -6.62
CA LEU A 5 19.21 8.52 -5.28
C LEU A 5 19.43 7.16 -4.60
N PRO A 6 19.84 7.13 -3.32
CA PRO A 6 19.89 5.89 -2.57
C PRO A 6 18.49 5.25 -2.57
N HIS A 7 18.43 3.91 -2.60
CA HIS A 7 17.15 3.19 -2.46
C HIS A 7 16.55 3.50 -1.10
N LEU A 8 15.63 4.47 -1.07
CA LEU A 8 14.84 4.78 0.11
C LEU A 8 13.94 3.57 0.37
N GLY A 9 14.00 3.00 1.57
CA GLY A 9 13.19 1.86 1.98
C GLY A 9 11.73 2.26 2.19
N ILE A 10 11.03 2.65 1.12
CA ILE A 10 9.67 3.16 1.17
C ILE A 10 8.67 2.00 1.34
N THR A 11 7.85 2.06 2.38
CA THR A 11 6.69 1.18 2.53
C THR A 11 5.74 1.44 1.37
N THR A 12 5.35 0.40 0.65
CA THR A 12 4.57 0.54 -0.58
C THR A 12 3.50 -0.53 -0.71
N VAL A 13 2.57 -0.31 -1.63
CA VAL A 13 1.60 -1.31 -2.07
C VAL A 13 2.09 -1.90 -3.39
N ASP A 14 2.43 -3.18 -3.40
CA ASP A 14 2.71 -3.94 -4.61
C ASP A 14 1.40 -4.35 -5.28
N GLN A 15 1.21 -3.92 -6.53
CA GLN A 15 0.01 -4.19 -7.33
C GLN A 15 0.21 -5.33 -8.34
N SER A 16 1.35 -6.06 -8.28
CA SER A 16 1.67 -7.18 -9.18
C SER A 16 1.56 -6.82 -10.67
N GLY A 17 2.32 -5.82 -11.11
CA GLY A 17 2.22 -5.24 -12.46
C GLY A 17 2.35 -6.25 -13.61
N VAL A 18 3.18 -7.28 -13.46
CA VAL A 18 3.32 -8.37 -14.45
C VAL A 18 2.04 -9.18 -14.56
N THR A 19 1.44 -9.55 -13.43
CA THR A 19 0.17 -10.29 -13.39
C THR A 19 -0.95 -9.45 -14.00
N MET A 20 -0.99 -8.15 -13.66
CA MET A 20 -1.96 -7.21 -14.21
C MET A 20 -1.85 -7.08 -15.73
N GLY A 21 -0.64 -6.91 -16.26
CA GLY A 21 -0.41 -6.84 -17.71
C GLY A 21 -0.83 -8.11 -18.44
N ARG A 22 -0.51 -9.29 -17.89
CA ARG A 22 -0.93 -10.58 -18.46
C ARG A 22 -2.46 -10.71 -18.50
N GLN A 23 -3.14 -10.44 -17.39
CA GLN A 23 -4.60 -10.52 -17.32
C GLN A 23 -5.27 -9.51 -18.26
N ALA A 24 -4.72 -8.30 -18.39
CA ALA A 24 -5.21 -7.31 -19.35
C ALA A 24 -5.08 -7.80 -20.81
N ALA A 25 -3.95 -8.42 -21.17
CA ALA A 25 -3.75 -8.98 -22.51
C ALA A 25 -4.71 -10.14 -22.80
N GLU A 26 -4.91 -11.05 -21.86
CA GLU A 26 -5.87 -12.16 -21.97
C GLU A 26 -7.31 -11.65 -22.15
N LEU A 27 -7.73 -10.66 -21.35
CA LEU A 27 -9.04 -10.03 -21.47
C LEU A 27 -9.20 -9.28 -22.80
N LEU A 28 -8.14 -8.69 -23.35
CA LEU A 28 -8.18 -8.03 -24.64
C LEU A 28 -8.34 -9.06 -25.78
N LEU A 29 -7.54 -10.13 -25.78
CA LEU A 29 -7.62 -11.19 -26.79
C LEU A 29 -9.01 -11.83 -26.82
N SER A 30 -9.55 -12.20 -25.66
CA SER A 30 -10.89 -12.76 -25.58
C SER A 30 -11.97 -11.80 -26.11
N ARG A 31 -11.76 -10.47 -26.02
CA ARG A 31 -12.67 -9.47 -26.62
C ARG A 31 -12.62 -9.52 -28.14
N LEU A 32 -11.41 -9.59 -28.70
CA LEU A 32 -11.18 -9.67 -30.15
C LEU A 32 -11.73 -10.98 -30.73
N GLU A 33 -11.69 -12.06 -29.97
CA GLU A 33 -12.25 -13.38 -30.32
C GLU A 33 -13.78 -13.45 -30.18
N GLY A 34 -14.44 -12.36 -29.82
CA GLY A 34 -15.89 -12.25 -29.86
C GLY A 34 -16.59 -12.27 -28.50
N ARG A 35 -15.87 -12.21 -27.37
CA ARG A 35 -16.50 -11.97 -26.06
C ARG A 35 -17.24 -10.63 -26.10
N ARG A 36 -18.55 -10.65 -25.84
CA ARG A 36 -19.41 -9.46 -25.83
C ARG A 36 -19.62 -8.87 -24.44
N GLU A 37 -19.62 -9.70 -23.42
CA GLU A 37 -19.87 -9.26 -22.05
C GLU A 37 -18.62 -8.61 -21.41
N PRO A 38 -18.79 -7.49 -20.67
CA PRO A 38 -17.74 -6.94 -19.83
C PRO A 38 -17.30 -7.94 -18.75
N GLN A 39 -16.01 -7.96 -18.44
CA GLN A 39 -15.45 -8.74 -17.33
C GLN A 39 -14.53 -7.86 -16.50
N HIS A 40 -14.59 -8.05 -15.19
CA HIS A 40 -13.73 -7.38 -14.23
C HIS A 40 -12.93 -8.44 -13.46
N VAL A 41 -11.63 -8.22 -13.35
CA VAL A 41 -10.71 -9.08 -12.60
C VAL A 41 -10.11 -8.27 -11.47
N LEU A 42 -10.30 -8.73 -10.23
CA LEU A 42 -9.65 -8.17 -9.06
C LEU A 42 -8.32 -8.88 -8.83
N ILE A 43 -7.23 -8.11 -8.91
CA ILE A 43 -5.90 -8.58 -8.52
C ILE A 43 -5.63 -8.05 -7.12
N PRO A 44 -5.53 -8.91 -6.10
CA PRO A 44 -5.35 -8.46 -4.73
C PRO A 44 -3.97 -7.78 -4.59
N PRO A 45 -3.91 -6.52 -4.11
CA PRO A 45 -2.63 -5.88 -3.82
C PRO A 45 -2.00 -6.49 -2.56
N ARG A 46 -0.69 -6.28 -2.41
CA ARG A 46 0.07 -6.67 -1.21
C ARG A 46 0.76 -5.46 -0.59
N LEU A 47 0.61 -5.29 0.71
CA LEU A 47 1.41 -4.32 1.46
C LEU A 47 2.85 -4.83 1.63
N VAL A 48 3.82 -4.01 1.23
CA VAL A 48 5.25 -4.25 1.43
C VAL A 48 5.77 -3.23 2.43
N VAL A 49 5.87 -3.64 3.69
CA VAL A 49 6.33 -2.80 4.80
C VAL A 49 7.85 -2.61 4.73
N ARG A 50 8.29 -1.36 4.88
CA ARG A 50 9.71 -0.98 4.97
C ARG A 50 9.89 0.09 6.06
N GLN A 51 10.71 1.12 5.83
CA GLN A 51 11.21 2.04 6.85
C GLN A 51 10.45 3.37 6.94
N THR A 52 9.48 3.62 6.07
CA THR A 52 8.77 4.90 6.01
C THR A 52 7.38 4.86 6.66
N THR A 53 7.10 3.86 7.50
CA THR A 53 5.84 3.77 8.25
C THR A 53 6.15 3.34 9.67
N ALA A 54 5.71 4.16 10.64
CA ALA A 54 5.91 3.94 12.06
C ALA A 54 4.63 4.28 12.82
N ARG A 55 4.58 3.91 14.09
CA ARG A 55 3.48 4.27 14.98
C ARG A 55 3.51 5.79 15.25
N ALA A 56 2.34 6.43 15.25
CA ALA A 56 2.24 7.81 15.72
C ALA A 56 2.74 7.91 17.17
N GLY A 57 3.78 8.71 17.41
CA GLY A 57 4.41 8.89 18.72
C GLY A 57 5.58 7.95 19.04
N ASP A 58 6.15 7.27 18.05
CA ASP A 58 7.41 6.49 18.19
C ASP A 58 8.66 7.37 17.99
N GLU A 59 8.56 8.65 18.34
CA GLU A 59 9.76 9.47 18.58
C GLU A 59 10.41 8.93 19.85
N GLY A 60 11.62 8.40 19.70
CA GLY A 60 12.43 7.71 20.70
C GLY A 60 11.98 7.90 22.14
N ARG A 61 11.47 6.83 22.75
CA ARG A 61 11.42 6.69 24.21
C ARG A 61 12.85 6.55 24.75
N ASP A 62 13.61 7.63 24.66
CA ASP A 62 14.85 7.81 25.40
C ASP A 62 14.49 8.27 26.82
N GLY A 63 14.37 7.29 27.71
CA GLY A 63 14.95 7.37 29.05
C GLY A 63 14.48 8.37 30.10
N THR A 64 13.54 9.30 29.90
CA THR A 64 13.06 10.17 31.02
C THR A 64 11.55 10.14 31.18
N GLN A 65 11.08 9.30 32.11
CA GLN A 65 9.73 9.42 32.66
C GLN A 65 9.64 10.74 33.46
N ARG A 66 8.83 11.68 32.98
CA ARG A 66 8.06 12.58 33.84
C ARG A 66 6.60 12.49 33.39
N GLY A 67 5.69 12.37 34.36
CA GLY A 67 4.24 12.34 34.17
C GLY A 67 3.76 13.52 33.31
N ASP A 68 2.61 13.44 32.64
CA ASP A 68 1.32 13.04 33.20
C ASP A 68 0.41 12.42 32.12
N GLY A 69 -0.48 11.54 32.56
CA GLY A 69 -1.38 10.82 31.67
C GLY A 69 -2.45 11.71 31.01
N VAL A 70 -2.68 11.47 29.72
CA VAL A 70 -3.98 11.70 29.08
C VAL A 70 -4.31 10.46 28.23
N PRO A 71 -5.43 9.76 28.47
CA PRO A 71 -5.86 8.70 27.57
C PRO A 71 -6.30 9.31 26.23
N SER A 72 -5.67 8.87 25.15
CA SER A 72 -6.08 9.17 23.78
C SER A 72 -7.40 8.44 23.49
N SER A 73 -8.52 9.16 23.52
CA SER A 73 -9.78 8.67 22.94
C SER A 73 -9.74 8.93 21.42
N ALA A 74 -9.60 7.87 20.64
CA ALA A 74 -9.83 7.95 19.19
C ALA A 74 -11.33 8.23 18.93
N PRO A 75 -11.71 9.17 18.04
CA PRO A 75 -13.10 9.33 17.66
C PRO A 75 -13.57 8.11 16.86
N PRO A 76 -14.83 7.66 17.01
CA PRO A 76 -15.36 6.54 16.25
C PRO A 76 -15.44 6.90 14.76
N VAL A 77 -14.82 6.07 13.91
CA VAL A 77 -15.03 6.09 12.47
C VAL A 77 -16.44 5.56 12.21
N ALA A 78 -17.33 6.41 11.71
CA ALA A 78 -18.64 5.99 11.25
C ALA A 78 -18.49 5.10 9.99
N PRO A 79 -19.19 3.96 9.91
CA PRO A 79 -19.24 3.18 8.68
C PRO A 79 -19.99 3.97 7.60
N ILE A 80 -19.47 3.93 6.37
CA ILE A 80 -20.18 4.31 5.15
C ILE A 80 -21.08 3.14 4.73
#